data_AF-A0A178CQ47-F1
#
_entry.id   AF-A0A178CQ47-F1
#
_cell.length_a   1.000
_cell.length_b   1.000
_cell.length_c   1.000
_cell.angle_alpha   90.00
_cell.angle_beta   90.00
_cell.angle_gamma   90.00
#
_symmetry.space_group_name_H-M   'P 1'
#
loop_
_entity.id
_entity.type
_entity.pdbx_description
1 polymer ?
#
loop_
_entity_poly.entity_id
_entity_poly.type
_entity_poly.pdbx_seq_one_letter_code
_entity_poly.pdbx_strand_id
1 'polypeptide(L)'
;MNVVIVGAGIAGLASSLALAKWLSETPHITVVEIRPQPSTIGGAVGLTPNALRCLHHLGVLPRIRAKSLGTDIDKIELFTIYSGARLGEINFVDQHGGGVGEPSFKGLRILRTDLVESLTDTVKALDNVKLVYGHNPVQIVETENEVTVQLDDGSTLSADLLLGCDGIHSFVRTSLVDTERRQLYTGIAAVFGFAELEDGAKIPWKDTGLCQSQRGSLMTTYYEPTRKKQFVAAITETADVASREGWLARGAEQERIKQDIQSRFGGGALQFLDPLISATDHWTLYPVYQLAPRGNWCSRRTVLLGDAAHAMSPQGESTAYALEDAILFARVLESRSDSALDEVFRSYQSVRRANIDRAYDEANFGWGTQSDCGGGINWTGGTTCTSGWTCVEQNPYYSQCLQASNTPPPSSPPVVEPVSPSSSPSSTPTSVSNPATSTSPASPGSGLTYKASFTHYGAGDTFGSPNCNTNTAACFFYTFPGFSAAVSQNLYGAGPGQGQGPACGTCWKLVGETDSSGNRLSNAGTSIVVMINNLCPADGNPLCAQNGLSGTNQYGANVNFDLCSDSGASEAFFGNSGVGLAVGSATQVDCSEWSGTIVH
;
A
#
# COMPACT_ATOMS: atom_id res chain seq x y z
N MET A 1 -21.14 -17.20 25.27
CA MET A 1 -20.60 -17.33 23.90
C MET A 1 -19.23 -18.02 23.92
N ASN A 2 -18.99 -18.98 23.03
CA ASN A 2 -17.71 -19.63 22.79
C ASN A 2 -16.98 -18.96 21.62
N VAL A 3 -15.72 -18.59 21.82
CA VAL A 3 -14.89 -17.91 20.81
C VAL A 3 -13.59 -18.69 20.60
N VAL A 4 -13.25 -18.96 19.34
CA VAL A 4 -11.92 -19.46 18.97
C VAL A 4 -11.14 -18.33 18.31
N ILE A 5 -9.89 -18.16 18.71
CA ILE A 5 -8.96 -17.20 18.12
C ILE A 5 -7.76 -17.98 17.57
N VAL A 6 -7.46 -17.84 16.29
CA VAL A 6 -6.29 -18.49 15.67
C VAL A 6 -5.17 -17.47 15.57
N GLY A 7 -4.05 -17.75 16.24
CA GLY A 7 -2.87 -16.90 16.36
C GLY A 7 -2.75 -16.23 17.73
N ALA A 8 -1.64 -16.48 18.45
CA ALA A 8 -1.30 -15.81 19.71
C ALA A 8 -0.26 -14.69 19.51
N GLY A 9 -0.33 -13.99 18.38
CA GLY A 9 0.37 -12.73 18.16
C GLY A 9 -0.27 -11.56 18.92
N ILE A 10 0.22 -10.34 18.66
CA ILE A 10 -0.31 -9.11 19.29
C ILE A 10 -1.82 -8.98 19.09
N ALA A 11 -2.32 -9.18 17.87
CA ALA A 11 -3.74 -9.08 17.53
C ALA A 11 -4.61 -10.09 18.30
N GLY A 12 -4.21 -11.37 18.32
CA GLY A 12 -5.01 -12.42 18.97
C GLY A 12 -5.01 -12.32 20.49
N LEU A 13 -3.85 -12.04 21.10
CA LEU A 13 -3.76 -11.81 22.54
C LEU A 13 -4.55 -10.56 22.95
N ALA A 14 -4.40 -9.45 22.23
CA ALA A 14 -5.17 -8.23 22.49
C ALA A 14 -6.67 -8.47 22.33
N SER A 15 -7.09 -9.23 21.32
CA SER A 15 -8.51 -9.58 21.10
C SER A 15 -9.07 -10.41 22.25
N SER A 16 -8.32 -11.39 22.75
CA SER A 16 -8.74 -12.18 23.91
C SER A 16 -8.95 -11.32 25.17
N LEU A 17 -8.02 -10.38 25.43
CA LEU A 17 -8.14 -9.43 26.54
C LEU A 17 -9.34 -8.48 26.35
N ALA A 18 -9.51 -7.96 25.13
CA ALA A 18 -10.57 -7.03 24.80
C ALA A 18 -11.97 -7.66 24.99
N LEU A 19 -12.17 -8.86 24.43
CA LEU A 19 -13.42 -9.60 24.55
C LEU A 19 -13.72 -9.97 26.01
N ALA A 20 -12.73 -10.48 26.74
CA ALA A 20 -12.90 -10.81 28.16
C ALA A 20 -13.21 -9.58 29.03
N LYS A 21 -12.72 -8.40 28.63
CA LYS A 21 -12.88 -7.16 29.40
C LYS A 21 -14.21 -6.44 29.15
N TRP A 22 -14.67 -6.39 27.90
CA TRP A 22 -15.76 -5.49 27.51
C TRP A 22 -17.08 -6.17 27.21
N LEU A 23 -17.11 -7.49 27.01
CA LEU A 23 -18.38 -8.17 26.86
C LEU A 23 -19.12 -8.27 28.19
N SER A 24 -20.43 -7.96 28.21
CA SER A 24 -21.26 -8.06 29.41
C SER A 24 -21.40 -9.51 29.89
N GLU A 25 -21.55 -10.45 28.96
CA GLU A 25 -21.48 -11.87 29.25
C GLU A 25 -20.05 -12.36 29.10
N THR A 26 -19.54 -13.05 30.13
CA THR A 26 -18.18 -13.61 30.11
C THR A 26 -18.05 -14.65 28.99
N PRO A 27 -17.21 -14.42 27.96
CA PRO A 27 -17.01 -15.37 26.88
C PRO A 27 -16.08 -16.51 27.32
N HIS A 28 -16.23 -17.69 26.74
CA HIS A 28 -15.23 -18.76 26.81
C HIS A 28 -14.32 -18.68 25.59
N ILE A 29 -13.05 -18.33 25.79
CA ILE A 29 -12.12 -18.07 24.69
C ILE A 29 -11.05 -19.15 24.63
N THR A 30 -10.85 -19.76 23.46
CA THR A 30 -9.69 -20.61 23.19
C THR A 30 -8.81 -19.95 22.13
N VAL A 31 -7.57 -19.64 22.47
CA VAL A 31 -6.57 -19.13 21.53
C VAL A 31 -5.65 -20.25 21.11
N VAL A 32 -5.53 -20.50 19.81
CA VAL A 32 -4.68 -21.54 19.21
C VAL A 32 -3.45 -20.89 18.60
N GLU A 33 -2.27 -21.41 18.89
CA GLU A 33 -0.99 -20.95 18.35
C GLU A 33 -0.18 -22.12 17.80
N ILE A 34 0.33 -21.95 16.57
CA ILE A 34 1.08 -22.98 15.86
C ILE A 34 2.44 -23.26 16.51
N ARG A 35 3.04 -22.25 17.16
CA ARG A 35 4.33 -22.42 17.82
C ARG A 35 4.15 -23.16 19.15
N PRO A 36 5.11 -24.03 19.55
CA PRO A 36 5.01 -24.80 20.79
C PRO A 36 5.18 -23.94 22.06
N GLN A 37 5.70 -22.72 21.91
CA GLN A 37 5.87 -21.75 22.98
C GLN A 37 5.83 -20.33 22.39
N PRO A 38 5.57 -19.29 23.21
CA PRO A 38 5.72 -17.90 22.78
C PRO A 38 7.08 -17.70 22.13
N SER A 39 7.08 -17.24 20.89
CA SER A 39 8.30 -17.02 20.13
C SER A 39 8.07 -15.87 19.16
N THR A 40 9.07 -15.04 19.01
CA THR A 40 9.08 -13.97 18.00
C THR A 40 10.32 -14.11 17.13
N ILE A 41 10.33 -13.42 15.99
CA ILE A 41 11.50 -13.31 15.11
C ILE A 41 12.57 -12.38 15.75
N GLY A 42 12.30 -11.82 16.93
CA GLY A 42 13.16 -10.85 17.61
C GLY A 42 12.83 -9.41 17.23
N GLY A 43 13.79 -8.52 17.46
CA GLY A 43 13.71 -7.09 17.14
C GLY A 43 12.93 -6.24 18.15
N ALA A 44 12.98 -4.93 17.95
CA ALA A 44 12.23 -3.95 18.75
C ALA A 44 11.11 -3.29 17.95
N VAL A 45 9.97 -3.09 18.59
CA VAL A 45 8.78 -2.43 18.01
C VAL A 45 8.57 -1.06 18.62
N GLY A 46 8.14 -0.12 17.80
CA GLY A 46 7.72 1.21 18.23
C GLY A 46 6.27 1.16 18.67
N LEU A 47 5.99 1.63 19.88
CA LEU A 47 4.65 1.84 20.40
C LEU A 47 4.42 3.34 20.47
N THR A 48 3.57 3.84 19.58
CA THR A 48 3.13 5.23 19.58
C THR A 48 2.20 5.51 20.77
N PRO A 49 1.91 6.77 21.08
CA PRO A 49 0.94 7.12 22.13
C PRO A 49 -0.41 6.41 21.96
N ASN A 50 -0.86 6.19 20.72
CA ASN A 50 -2.09 5.45 20.42
C ASN A 50 -2.00 3.97 20.84
N ALA A 51 -0.90 3.30 20.52
CA ALA A 51 -0.65 1.92 20.95
C ALA A 51 -0.58 1.82 22.49
N LEU A 52 0.10 2.76 23.15
CA LEU A 52 0.20 2.79 24.61
C LEU A 52 -1.15 3.03 25.29
N ARG A 53 -1.99 3.91 24.73
CA ARG A 53 -3.38 4.09 25.20
C ARG A 53 -4.17 2.79 25.10
N CYS A 54 -4.04 2.05 24.00
CA CYS A 54 -4.68 0.75 23.85
C CYS A 54 -4.19 -0.26 24.91
N LEU A 55 -2.87 -0.37 25.10
CA LEU A 55 -2.28 -1.26 26.12
C LEU A 55 -2.66 -0.86 27.54
N HIS A 56 -2.83 0.43 27.81
CA HIS A 56 -3.37 0.93 29.08
C HIS A 56 -4.80 0.42 29.29
N HIS A 57 -5.67 0.60 28.30
CA HIS A 57 -7.06 0.12 28.37
C HIS A 57 -7.16 -1.40 28.45
N LEU A 58 -6.24 -2.15 27.84
CA LEU A 58 -6.18 -3.62 27.97
C LEU A 58 -5.57 -4.10 29.30
N GLY A 59 -5.04 -3.20 30.13
CA GLY A 59 -4.41 -3.55 31.42
C GLY A 59 -2.99 -4.11 31.31
N VAL A 60 -2.37 -4.01 30.13
CA VAL A 60 -1.04 -4.58 29.84
C VAL A 60 0.07 -3.58 30.19
N LEU A 61 -0.16 -2.29 29.97
CA LEU A 61 0.84 -1.24 30.20
C LEU A 61 1.39 -1.21 31.63
N PRO A 62 0.59 -1.38 32.72
CA PRO A 62 1.12 -1.45 34.08
C PRO A 62 2.20 -2.53 34.25
N ARG A 63 2.04 -3.68 33.58
CA ARG A 63 3.01 -4.77 33.63
C ARG A 63 4.31 -4.44 32.94
N ILE A 64 4.23 -3.80 31.77
CA ILE A 64 5.39 -3.30 31.03
C ILE A 64 6.18 -2.31 31.90
N ARG A 65 5.48 -1.37 32.54
CA ARG A 65 6.09 -0.34 33.40
C ARG A 65 6.69 -0.94 34.68
N ALA A 66 6.00 -1.87 35.35
CA ALA A 66 6.48 -2.51 36.58
C ALA A 66 7.77 -3.30 36.38
N LYS A 67 7.97 -3.87 35.18
CA LYS A 67 9.19 -4.59 34.81
C LYS A 67 10.25 -3.69 34.15
N SER A 68 9.97 -2.39 34.01
CA SER A 68 10.84 -1.44 33.29
C SER A 68 11.23 -1.91 31.89
N LEU A 69 10.26 -2.45 31.14
CA LEU A 69 10.49 -2.95 29.79
C LEU A 69 10.36 -1.80 28.79
N GLY A 70 11.38 -1.65 27.94
CA GLY A 70 11.42 -0.60 26.93
C GLY A 70 12.01 0.73 27.41
N THR A 71 12.11 1.67 26.47
CA THR A 71 12.57 3.05 26.69
C THR A 71 11.61 4.05 26.09
N ASP A 72 11.24 5.07 26.86
CA ASP A 72 10.41 6.17 26.35
C ASP A 72 11.15 6.95 25.26
N ILE A 73 10.39 7.32 24.23
CA ILE A 73 10.85 8.03 23.04
C ILE A 73 10.07 9.34 22.98
N ASP A 74 10.77 10.47 23.10
CA ASP A 74 10.16 11.78 22.96
C ASP A 74 9.83 12.06 21.49
N LYS A 75 10.71 11.65 20.58
CA LYS A 75 10.57 11.87 19.13
C LYS A 75 11.46 10.96 18.28
N ILE A 76 11.10 10.87 17.02
CA ILE A 76 11.94 10.29 15.95
C ILE A 76 12.48 11.45 15.12
N GLU A 77 13.80 11.59 15.03
CA GLU A 77 14.45 12.65 14.26
C GLU A 77 14.90 12.11 12.89
N LEU A 78 14.58 12.83 11.81
CA LEU A 78 14.87 12.41 10.45
C LEU A 78 16.13 13.12 9.95
N PHE A 79 17.06 12.37 9.35
CA PHE A 79 18.32 12.88 8.81
C PHE A 79 18.56 12.38 7.39
N THR A 80 19.27 13.17 6.59
CA THR A 80 19.89 12.67 5.36
C THR A 80 21.30 12.15 5.66
N ILE A 81 21.66 10.97 5.16
CA ILE A 81 23.02 10.44 5.35
C ILE A 81 24.08 11.23 4.59
N TYR A 82 23.69 11.99 3.56
CA TYR A 82 24.61 12.64 2.64
C TYR A 82 25.25 13.90 3.24
N SER A 83 24.43 14.80 3.78
CA SER A 83 24.91 16.03 4.43
C SER A 83 24.86 15.97 5.95
N GLY A 84 24.20 14.97 6.52
CA GLY A 84 23.95 14.87 7.97
C GLY A 84 22.91 15.88 8.45
N ALA A 85 22.30 16.65 7.54
CA ALA A 85 21.28 17.63 7.88
C ALA A 85 20.04 16.95 8.43
N ARG A 86 19.45 17.58 9.45
CA ARG A 86 18.15 17.17 9.97
C ARG A 86 17.05 17.64 9.03
N LEU A 87 16.22 16.70 8.60
CA LEU A 87 15.12 16.91 7.65
C LEU A 87 13.80 17.23 8.37
N GLY A 88 13.61 16.69 9.57
CA GLY A 88 12.36 16.84 10.31
C GLY A 88 12.36 16.06 11.61
N GLU A 89 11.19 15.99 12.25
CA GLU A 89 10.93 15.12 13.40
C GLU A 89 9.48 14.66 13.43
N ILE A 90 9.23 13.50 14.04
CA ILE A 90 7.92 13.03 14.47
C ILE A 90 7.91 13.11 15.99
N ASN A 91 7.02 13.94 16.55
CA ASN A 91 7.04 14.30 17.95
C ASN A 91 5.96 13.53 18.74
N PHE A 92 6.33 12.95 19.88
CA PHE A 92 5.44 12.23 20.79
C PHE A 92 5.30 12.93 22.15
N VAL A 93 5.79 14.17 22.27
CA VAL A 93 5.61 15.01 23.44
C VAL A 93 4.81 16.27 23.14
N ASP A 94 4.18 16.81 24.17
CA ASP A 94 3.55 18.12 24.13
C ASP A 94 4.59 19.26 24.15
N GLN A 95 4.12 20.50 24.12
CA GLN A 95 4.95 21.71 24.16
C GLN A 95 5.78 21.87 25.45
N HIS A 96 5.51 21.09 26.49
CA HIS A 96 6.20 21.08 27.78
C HIS A 96 7.12 19.85 27.95
N GLY A 97 7.21 18.97 26.95
CA GLY A 97 7.99 17.73 27.01
C GLY A 97 7.29 16.57 27.75
N GLY A 98 6.02 16.76 28.13
CA GLY A 98 5.12 15.72 28.64
C GLY A 98 4.61 14.82 27.52
N GLY A 99 4.06 13.65 27.84
CA GLY A 99 3.41 12.81 26.82
C GLY A 99 2.13 13.47 26.28
N VAL A 100 1.62 12.96 25.17
CA VAL A 100 0.38 13.45 24.54
C VAL A 100 -0.85 12.62 24.95
N GLY A 101 -2.02 13.26 24.92
CA GLY A 101 -3.31 12.61 25.21
C GLY A 101 -3.65 12.53 26.70
N GLU A 102 -4.82 11.95 26.99
CA GLU A 102 -5.32 11.73 28.35
C GLU A 102 -5.74 10.26 28.52
N PRO A 103 -5.05 9.47 29.37
CA PRO A 103 -3.80 9.80 30.08
C PRO A 103 -2.64 10.14 29.13
N SER A 104 -1.65 10.87 29.65
CA SER A 104 -0.48 11.33 28.88
C SER A 104 0.49 10.19 28.56
N PHE A 105 0.83 10.03 27.27
CA PHE A 105 1.76 9.00 26.77
C PHE A 105 2.82 9.57 25.82
N LYS A 106 4.07 9.19 26.02
CA LYS A 106 5.16 9.37 25.04
C LYS A 106 5.16 8.24 24.01
N GLY A 107 6.13 8.18 23.11
CA GLY A 107 6.45 6.93 22.43
C GLY A 107 7.16 5.96 23.38
N LEU A 108 7.14 4.66 23.08
CA LEU A 108 7.91 3.63 23.78
C LEU A 108 8.53 2.69 22.74
N ARG A 109 9.84 2.45 22.84
CA ARG A 109 10.50 1.38 22.10
C ARG A 109 10.70 0.20 23.03
N ILE A 110 10.25 -0.99 22.62
CA ILE A 110 10.31 -2.22 23.43
C ILE A 110 10.66 -3.42 22.55
N LEU A 111 11.27 -4.47 23.11
CA LEU A 111 11.43 -5.73 22.40
C LEU A 111 10.05 -6.34 22.07
N ARG A 112 9.93 -6.92 20.86
CA ARG A 112 8.69 -7.60 20.46
C ARG A 112 8.36 -8.78 21.38
N THR A 113 9.38 -9.48 21.88
CA THR A 113 9.26 -10.56 22.88
C THR A 113 8.59 -10.04 24.14
N ASP A 114 9.09 -8.96 24.71
CA ASP A 114 8.64 -8.40 25.99
C ASP A 114 7.18 -7.92 25.92
N LEU A 115 6.77 -7.35 24.78
CA LEU A 115 5.39 -6.97 24.54
C LEU A 115 4.46 -8.19 24.47
N VAL A 116 4.82 -9.21 23.69
CA VAL A 116 4.03 -10.44 23.53
C VAL A 116 3.96 -11.22 24.84
N GLU A 117 5.04 -11.30 25.60
CA GLU A 117 5.06 -11.91 26.93
C GLU A 117 4.19 -11.13 27.92
N SER A 118 4.23 -9.81 27.88
CA SER A 118 3.37 -8.98 28.74
C SER A 118 1.88 -9.17 28.42
N LEU A 119 1.52 -9.26 27.15
CA LEU A 119 0.17 -9.61 26.70
C LEU A 119 -0.21 -11.03 27.16
N THR A 120 0.64 -12.01 26.90
CA THR A 120 0.43 -13.43 27.24
C THR A 120 0.20 -13.60 28.74
N ASP A 121 1.03 -12.99 29.57
CA ASP A 121 0.90 -13.10 31.02
C ASP A 121 -0.34 -12.38 31.56
N THR A 122 -0.81 -11.33 30.88
CA THR A 122 -2.09 -10.69 31.20
C THR A 122 -3.26 -11.61 30.84
N VAL A 123 -3.18 -12.33 29.72
CA VAL A 123 -4.19 -13.31 29.29
C VAL A 123 -4.24 -14.50 30.25
N LYS A 124 -3.09 -15.03 30.66
CA LYS A 124 -2.99 -16.17 31.61
C LYS A 124 -3.60 -15.88 32.98
N ALA A 125 -3.79 -14.62 33.34
CA ALA A 125 -4.44 -14.22 34.59
C ALA A 125 -5.99 -14.28 34.50
N LEU A 126 -6.55 -14.60 33.32
CA LEU A 126 -7.99 -14.73 33.10
C LEU A 126 -8.42 -16.20 33.15
N ASP A 127 -9.44 -16.51 33.94
CA ASP A 127 -9.97 -17.88 34.07
C ASP A 127 -10.78 -18.33 32.86
N ASN A 128 -11.25 -17.39 32.04
CA ASN A 128 -12.12 -17.64 30.89
C ASN A 128 -11.38 -17.70 29.55
N VAL A 129 -10.04 -17.66 29.55
CA VAL A 129 -9.21 -17.74 28.35
C VAL A 129 -8.23 -18.91 28.45
N LYS A 130 -8.28 -19.81 27.47
CA LYS A 130 -7.36 -20.95 27.34
C LYS A 130 -6.39 -20.72 26.18
N LEU A 131 -5.08 -20.79 26.45
CA LEU A 131 -4.04 -20.77 25.42
C LEU A 131 -3.62 -22.21 25.06
N VAL A 132 -3.63 -22.53 23.77
CA VAL A 132 -3.29 -23.85 23.22
C VAL A 132 -2.15 -23.66 22.21
N TYR A 133 -0.96 -24.18 22.53
CA TYR A 133 0.26 -24.02 21.74
C TYR A 133 0.63 -25.31 20.99
N GLY A 134 1.36 -25.17 19.89
CA GLY A 134 1.92 -26.30 19.14
C GLY A 134 0.90 -27.02 18.26
N HIS A 135 -0.22 -26.37 17.93
CA HIS A 135 -1.29 -26.97 17.13
C HIS A 135 -1.60 -26.12 15.90
N ASN A 136 -1.60 -26.76 14.73
CA ASN A 136 -1.92 -26.12 13.48
C ASN A 136 -3.40 -26.33 13.11
N PRO A 137 -4.15 -25.28 12.75
CA PRO A 137 -5.44 -25.47 12.10
C PRO A 137 -5.22 -26.09 10.71
N VAL A 138 -5.97 -27.13 10.40
CA VAL A 138 -5.87 -27.88 9.12
C VAL A 138 -7.16 -27.83 8.30
N GLN A 139 -8.29 -27.55 8.95
CA GLN A 139 -9.57 -27.37 8.27
C GLN A 139 -10.47 -26.43 9.08
N ILE A 140 -11.25 -25.61 8.37
CA ILE A 140 -12.32 -24.80 8.96
C ILE A 140 -13.62 -25.10 8.23
N VAL A 141 -14.67 -25.38 8.99
CA VAL A 141 -16.03 -25.60 8.47
C VAL A 141 -16.96 -24.62 9.15
N GLU A 142 -17.65 -23.80 8.35
CA GLU A 142 -18.58 -22.78 8.85
C GLU A 142 -20.01 -23.09 8.42
N THR A 143 -20.90 -23.21 9.40
CA THR A 143 -22.34 -23.40 9.20
C THR A 143 -23.13 -22.13 9.54
N GLU A 144 -24.45 -22.20 9.50
CA GLU A 144 -25.31 -21.11 9.93
C GLU A 144 -25.19 -20.82 11.43
N ASN A 145 -24.95 -21.83 12.26
CA ASN A 145 -25.04 -21.74 13.72
C ASN A 145 -23.70 -21.89 14.45
N GLU A 146 -22.69 -22.48 13.80
CA GLU A 146 -21.41 -22.81 14.42
C GLU A 146 -20.27 -22.71 13.40
N VAL A 147 -19.07 -22.40 13.88
CA VAL A 147 -17.81 -22.56 13.15
C VAL A 147 -16.91 -23.56 13.89
N THR A 148 -16.32 -24.46 13.11
CA THR A 148 -15.52 -25.58 13.62
C THR A 148 -14.10 -25.51 13.04
N VAL A 149 -13.10 -25.56 13.91
CA VAL A 149 -11.67 -25.60 13.54
C VAL A 149 -11.12 -26.98 13.88
N GLN A 150 -10.64 -27.70 12.87
CA GLN A 150 -9.90 -28.95 13.05
C GLN A 150 -8.42 -28.66 13.18
N LEU A 151 -7.76 -29.31 14.14
CA LEU A 151 -6.33 -29.22 14.40
C LEU A 151 -5.57 -30.42 13.84
N ASP A 152 -4.25 -30.27 13.69
CA ASP A 152 -3.33 -31.28 13.17
C ASP A 152 -3.22 -32.55 14.02
N ASP A 153 -3.57 -32.50 15.30
CA ASP A 153 -3.68 -33.65 16.18
C ASP A 153 -5.02 -34.42 16.03
N GLY A 154 -5.88 -33.96 15.12
CA GLY A 154 -7.21 -34.52 14.86
C GLY A 154 -8.30 -34.03 15.82
N SER A 155 -7.97 -33.20 16.82
CA SER A 155 -8.96 -32.59 17.69
C SER A 155 -9.72 -31.46 16.98
N THR A 156 -10.88 -31.12 17.53
CA THR A 156 -11.80 -30.16 16.92
C THR A 156 -12.28 -29.16 17.96
N LEU A 157 -12.30 -27.88 17.57
CA LEU A 157 -12.81 -26.78 18.38
C LEU A 157 -14.05 -26.18 17.70
N SER A 158 -15.21 -26.27 18.37
CA SER A 158 -16.45 -25.64 17.94
C SER A 158 -16.67 -24.31 18.66
N ALA A 159 -17.15 -23.29 17.93
CA ALA A 159 -17.36 -21.95 18.45
C ALA A 159 -18.54 -21.24 17.80
N ASP A 160 -19.08 -20.24 18.50
CA ASP A 160 -20.09 -19.32 17.96
C ASP A 160 -19.45 -18.30 17.00
N LEU A 161 -18.18 -17.96 17.26
CA LEU A 161 -17.39 -16.92 16.60
C LEU A 161 -15.91 -17.36 16.47
N LEU A 162 -15.33 -17.16 15.28
CA LEU A 162 -13.92 -17.39 15.00
C LEU A 162 -13.20 -16.08 14.66
N LEU A 163 -12.07 -15.80 15.30
CA LEU A 163 -11.18 -14.69 14.95
C LEU A 163 -9.91 -15.21 14.29
N GLY A 164 -9.67 -14.82 13.04
CA GLY A 164 -8.39 -15.01 12.37
C GLY A 164 -7.40 -13.91 12.73
N CYS A 165 -6.43 -14.24 13.58
CA CYS A 165 -5.36 -13.35 14.07
C CYS A 165 -3.96 -13.95 13.78
N ASP A 166 -3.87 -14.81 12.78
CA ASP A 166 -2.74 -15.66 12.40
C ASP A 166 -1.78 -15.02 11.40
N GLY A 167 -1.82 -13.69 11.32
CA GLY A 167 -0.84 -12.87 10.63
C GLY A 167 -0.95 -12.92 9.11
N ILE A 168 0.08 -12.38 8.45
CA ILE A 168 0.06 -12.21 6.99
C ILE A 168 -0.10 -13.52 6.20
N HIS A 169 0.37 -14.65 6.74
CA HIS A 169 0.21 -15.98 6.14
C HIS A 169 -1.07 -16.70 6.60
N SER A 170 -2.09 -15.95 7.02
CA SER A 170 -3.32 -16.46 7.62
C SER A 170 -3.92 -17.66 6.89
N PHE A 171 -3.97 -18.78 7.60
CA PHE A 171 -4.71 -19.97 7.19
C PHE A 171 -6.20 -19.65 7.16
N VAL A 172 -6.74 -18.98 8.20
CA VAL A 172 -8.16 -18.62 8.32
C VAL A 172 -8.64 -17.83 7.10
N ARG A 173 -7.84 -16.86 6.65
CA ARG A 173 -8.13 -16.10 5.43
C ARG A 173 -8.22 -17.02 4.22
N THR A 174 -7.18 -17.80 3.97
CA THR A 174 -7.08 -18.60 2.74
C THR A 174 -7.98 -19.84 2.70
N SER A 175 -8.42 -20.33 3.86
CA SER A 175 -9.28 -21.51 3.94
C SER A 175 -10.78 -21.20 3.90
N LEU A 176 -11.18 -19.97 4.29
CA LEU A 176 -12.59 -19.63 4.48
C LEU A 176 -12.96 -18.22 4.00
N VAL A 177 -12.28 -17.19 4.51
CA VAL A 177 -12.81 -15.80 4.41
C VAL A 177 -12.55 -15.16 3.05
N ASP A 178 -11.35 -15.34 2.50
CA ASP A 178 -10.92 -14.74 1.24
C ASP A 178 -9.93 -15.69 0.56
N THR A 179 -10.47 -16.77 -0.01
CA THR A 179 -9.71 -17.97 -0.42
C THR A 179 -8.74 -17.73 -1.55
N GLU A 180 -8.84 -16.61 -2.27
CA GLU A 180 -7.93 -16.23 -3.36
C GLU A 180 -6.96 -15.11 -2.99
N ARG A 181 -7.19 -14.38 -1.88
CA ARG A 181 -6.33 -13.26 -1.47
C ARG A 181 -5.03 -13.75 -0.84
N ARG A 182 -3.98 -13.77 -1.67
CA ARG A 182 -2.60 -14.12 -1.29
C ARG A 182 -1.80 -12.90 -0.86
N GLN A 183 -0.77 -13.14 -0.06
CA GLN A 183 0.25 -12.17 0.25
C GLN A 183 1.15 -11.90 -0.97
N LEU A 184 1.52 -10.64 -1.15
CA LEU A 184 2.35 -10.13 -2.23
C LEU A 184 3.66 -9.63 -1.64
N TYR A 185 4.77 -10.09 -2.21
CA TYR A 185 6.08 -9.57 -1.83
C TYR A 185 6.18 -8.11 -2.30
N THR A 186 6.69 -7.24 -1.43
CA THR A 186 6.68 -5.78 -1.69
C THR A 186 7.91 -5.28 -2.42
N GLY A 187 8.88 -6.14 -2.71
CA GLY A 187 10.17 -5.73 -3.27
C GLY A 187 11.17 -5.21 -2.22
N ILE A 188 10.78 -5.16 -0.94
CA ILE A 188 11.64 -4.71 0.16
C ILE A 188 11.78 -5.79 1.24
N ALA A 189 12.89 -5.72 1.97
CA ALA A 189 13.13 -6.52 3.16
C ALA A 189 13.49 -5.61 4.35
N ALA A 190 13.11 -6.05 5.55
CA ALA A 190 13.60 -5.49 6.79
C ALA A 190 14.87 -6.22 7.20
N VAL A 191 15.95 -5.47 7.38
CA VAL A 191 17.24 -5.96 7.86
C VAL A 191 17.49 -5.33 9.22
N PHE A 192 17.61 -6.13 10.27
CA PHE A 192 17.78 -5.57 11.61
C PHE A 192 18.70 -6.36 12.51
N GLY A 193 19.25 -5.70 13.50
CA GLY A 193 20.16 -6.27 14.48
C GLY A 193 20.29 -5.39 15.70
N PHE A 194 21.22 -5.77 16.56
CA PHE A 194 21.53 -5.05 17.79
C PHE A 194 23.02 -4.75 17.81
N ALA A 195 23.36 -3.54 18.26
CA ALA A 195 24.74 -3.09 18.35
C ALA A 195 24.93 -2.22 19.59
N GLU A 196 26.15 -2.23 20.12
CA GLU A 196 26.61 -1.30 21.15
C GLU A 196 27.61 -0.35 20.50
N LEU A 197 27.46 0.95 20.75
CA LEU A 197 28.41 1.95 20.27
C LEU A 197 29.52 2.14 21.31
N GLU A 198 30.71 2.46 20.81
CA GLU A 198 31.82 2.86 21.68
C GLU A 198 31.48 4.11 22.48
N ASP A 199 32.04 4.19 23.69
CA ASP A 199 31.89 5.35 24.56
C ASP A 199 32.33 6.64 23.86
N GLY A 200 31.46 7.65 23.87
CA GLY A 200 31.72 8.95 23.25
C GLY A 200 31.33 9.07 21.78
N ALA A 201 30.70 8.03 21.19
CA ALA A 201 30.10 8.13 19.86
C ALA A 201 29.15 9.34 19.75
N LYS A 202 29.35 10.17 18.73
CA LYS A 202 28.54 11.38 18.51
C LYS A 202 27.30 11.06 17.71
N ILE A 203 26.20 10.82 18.41
CA ILE A 203 24.87 10.57 17.83
C ILE A 203 24.10 11.89 17.80
N PRO A 204 23.49 12.30 16.66
CA PRO A 204 22.85 13.62 16.54
C PRO A 204 21.43 13.69 17.12
N TRP A 205 20.94 12.61 17.75
CA TRP A 205 19.59 12.46 18.27
C TRP A 205 19.62 11.89 19.69
N LYS A 206 18.55 12.11 20.46
CA LYS A 206 18.43 11.65 21.86
C LYS A 206 17.89 10.22 21.96
N ASP A 207 16.80 9.91 21.25
CA ASP A 207 16.05 8.67 21.42
C ASP A 207 16.02 7.77 20.18
N THR A 208 15.72 8.33 19.00
CA THR A 208 15.65 7.59 17.73
C THR A 208 16.03 8.49 16.56
N GLY A 209 16.90 7.98 15.69
CA GLY A 209 17.24 8.60 14.40
C GLY A 209 16.78 7.74 13.24
N LEU A 210 16.09 8.34 12.28
CA LEU A 210 15.76 7.74 10.98
C LEU A 210 16.65 8.37 9.91
N CYS A 211 17.61 7.60 9.41
CA CYS A 211 18.62 8.02 8.46
C CYS A 211 18.20 7.62 7.05
N GLN A 212 17.87 8.63 6.23
CA GLN A 212 17.39 8.45 4.86
C GLN A 212 18.57 8.40 3.88
N SER A 213 18.53 7.40 3.00
CA SER A 213 19.38 7.27 1.82
C SER A 213 18.49 7.23 0.56
N GLN A 214 19.10 7.28 -0.62
CA GLN A 214 18.40 7.03 -1.89
C GLN A 214 17.91 5.58 -2.03
N ARG A 215 18.54 4.62 -1.35
CA ARG A 215 18.29 3.18 -1.52
C ARG A 215 17.80 2.52 -0.24
N GLY A 216 17.03 3.25 0.57
CA GLY A 216 16.47 2.74 1.82
C GLY A 216 16.49 3.74 2.96
N SER A 217 15.92 3.32 4.07
CA SER A 217 15.94 4.04 5.34
C SER A 217 16.55 3.16 6.43
N LEU A 218 17.36 3.75 7.32
CA LEU A 218 17.97 3.06 8.46
C LEU A 218 17.61 3.77 9.75
N MET A 219 16.85 3.08 10.59
CA MET A 219 16.49 3.51 11.93
C MET A 219 17.49 2.99 12.96
N THR A 220 17.84 3.86 13.89
CA THR A 220 18.67 3.57 15.06
C THR A 220 17.94 4.05 16.29
N THR A 221 17.75 3.19 17.31
CA THR A 221 16.86 3.49 18.44
C THR A 221 17.27 2.74 19.71
N TYR A 222 17.17 3.40 20.86
CA TYR A 222 17.30 2.73 22.14
C TYR A 222 16.00 1.99 22.48
N TYR A 223 16.11 0.75 22.94
CA TYR A 223 14.96 -0.12 23.24
C TYR A 223 14.96 -0.64 24.68
N GLU A 224 16.00 -0.32 25.46
CA GLU A 224 16.12 -0.74 26.86
C GLU A 224 16.51 0.44 27.76
N PRO A 225 16.14 0.45 29.06
CA PRO A 225 16.34 1.59 29.95
C PRO A 225 17.81 2.01 30.12
N THR A 226 18.74 1.06 30.01
CA THR A 226 20.18 1.32 30.18
C THR A 226 20.76 2.17 29.06
N ARG A 227 20.10 2.22 27.89
CA ARG A 227 20.55 2.91 26.68
C ARG A 227 21.98 2.56 26.25
N LYS A 228 22.43 1.34 26.54
CA LYS A 228 23.74 0.85 26.09
C LYS A 228 23.68 0.30 24.67
N LYS A 229 22.61 -0.45 24.37
CA LYS A 229 22.42 -1.06 23.05
C LYS A 229 21.39 -0.30 22.21
N GLN A 230 21.64 -0.28 20.92
CA GLN A 230 20.71 0.20 19.92
C GLN A 230 20.15 -0.97 19.11
N PHE A 231 18.87 -0.85 18.80
CA PHE A 231 18.26 -1.60 17.74
C PHE A 231 18.51 -0.86 16.42
N VAL A 232 19.10 -1.56 15.46
CA VAL A 232 19.42 -1.04 14.13
C VAL A 232 18.51 -1.75 13.15
N ALA A 233 17.70 -1.01 12.40
CA ALA A 233 16.75 -1.58 11.46
C ALA A 233 16.75 -0.77 10.17
N ALA A 234 17.10 -1.42 9.07
CA ALA A 234 17.01 -0.88 7.74
C ALA A 234 15.84 -1.51 6.98
N ILE A 235 15.18 -0.71 6.16
CA ILE A 235 14.32 -1.22 5.08
C ILE A 235 15.07 -1.03 3.78
N THR A 236 15.27 -2.12 3.05
CA THR A 236 16.11 -2.16 1.84
C THR A 236 15.37 -2.77 0.67
N GLU A 237 15.50 -2.14 -0.50
CA GLU A 237 15.11 -2.76 -1.77
C GLU A 237 15.89 -4.07 -1.96
N THR A 238 15.13 -5.15 -2.15
CA THR A 238 15.64 -6.51 -2.13
C THR A 238 14.90 -7.33 -3.16
N ALA A 239 15.60 -7.83 -4.18
CA ALA A 239 14.99 -8.70 -5.18
C ALA A 239 14.38 -9.96 -4.55
N ASP A 240 13.23 -10.40 -5.08
CA ASP A 240 12.56 -11.61 -4.62
C ASP A 240 13.42 -12.84 -4.89
N VAL A 241 13.55 -13.71 -3.88
CA VAL A 241 14.24 -15.01 -3.99
C VAL A 241 13.26 -16.17 -4.14
N ALA A 242 11.98 -15.86 -4.36
CA ALA A 242 10.87 -16.71 -4.79
C ALA A 242 10.56 -17.94 -3.92
N SER A 243 11.30 -18.15 -2.83
CA SER A 243 11.18 -19.31 -1.96
C SER A 243 11.56 -18.99 -0.51
N ARG A 244 10.96 -19.71 0.42
CA ARG A 244 11.27 -19.59 1.85
C ARG A 244 12.70 -20.02 2.14
N GLU A 245 13.14 -21.11 1.51
CA GLU A 245 14.50 -21.63 1.61
C GLU A 245 15.52 -20.62 1.07
N GLY A 246 15.19 -19.94 -0.03
CA GLY A 246 16.01 -18.85 -0.57
C GLY A 246 16.16 -17.70 0.41
N TRP A 247 15.08 -17.30 1.08
CA TRP A 247 15.13 -16.26 2.12
C TRP A 247 15.98 -16.67 3.32
N LEU A 248 15.87 -17.93 3.77
CA LEU A 248 16.68 -18.47 4.85
C LEU A 248 18.17 -18.51 4.48
N ALA A 249 18.49 -18.97 3.26
CA ALA A 249 19.87 -18.99 2.77
C ALA A 249 20.48 -17.58 2.71
N ARG A 250 19.73 -16.61 2.16
CA ARG A 250 20.16 -15.22 2.10
C ARG A 250 20.33 -14.60 3.50
N GLY A 251 19.43 -14.92 4.42
CA GLY A 251 19.51 -14.52 5.83
C GLY A 251 20.74 -15.08 6.56
N ALA A 252 21.28 -16.22 6.11
CA ALA A 252 22.49 -16.81 6.67
C ALA A 252 23.79 -16.14 6.18
N GLU A 253 23.76 -15.40 5.07
CA GLU A 253 24.91 -14.69 4.49
C GLU A 253 25.21 -13.38 5.24
N GLN A 254 25.55 -13.46 6.53
CA GLN A 254 25.72 -12.32 7.44
C GLN A 254 26.67 -11.23 6.90
N GLU A 255 27.83 -11.64 6.38
CA GLU A 255 28.82 -10.70 5.84
C GLU A 255 28.30 -9.96 4.61
N ARG A 256 27.52 -10.64 3.76
CA ARG A 256 26.90 -10.03 2.59
C ARG A 256 25.81 -9.04 2.97
N ILE A 257 25.00 -9.37 3.97
CA ILE A 257 23.98 -8.44 4.51
C ILE A 257 24.67 -7.20 5.07
N LYS A 258 25.71 -7.40 5.89
CA LYS A 258 26.49 -6.30 6.45
C LYS A 258 27.09 -5.41 5.37
N GLN A 259 27.68 -5.99 4.31
CA GLN A 259 28.23 -5.24 3.18
C GLN A 259 27.15 -4.47 2.41
N ASP A 260 25.96 -5.04 2.22
CA ASP A 260 24.83 -4.34 1.58
C ASP A 260 24.39 -3.12 2.42
N ILE A 261 24.18 -3.29 3.73
CA ILE A 261 23.85 -2.18 4.63
C ILE A 261 24.96 -1.12 4.66
N GLN A 262 26.22 -1.56 4.75
CA GLN A 262 27.39 -0.69 4.73
C GLN A 262 27.47 0.11 3.41
N SER A 263 27.16 -0.50 2.27
CA SER A 263 27.16 0.17 0.97
C SER A 263 26.07 1.24 0.82
N ARG A 264 24.94 1.07 1.51
CA ARG A 264 23.78 1.97 1.42
C ARG A 264 23.86 3.15 2.39
N PHE A 265 24.40 2.90 3.59
CA PHE A 265 24.32 3.86 4.70
C PHE A 265 25.68 4.29 5.25
N GLY A 266 26.78 3.62 4.88
CA GLY A 266 28.13 3.95 5.30
C GLY A 266 28.78 5.08 4.49
N GLY A 267 29.89 5.61 5.00
CA GLY A 267 30.70 6.63 4.32
C GLY A 267 30.03 8.01 4.16
N GLY A 268 28.85 8.21 4.74
CA GLY A 268 28.11 9.47 4.72
C GLY A 268 28.56 10.47 5.80
N ALA A 269 27.90 11.62 5.85
CA ALA A 269 28.16 12.66 6.86
C ALA A 269 27.79 12.23 8.29
N LEU A 270 26.94 11.22 8.45
CA LEU A 270 26.59 10.63 9.74
C LEU A 270 27.63 9.58 10.16
N GLN A 271 28.77 10.06 10.65
CA GLN A 271 29.97 9.25 10.96
C GLN A 271 29.77 8.11 11.98
N PHE A 272 28.67 8.13 12.77
CA PHE A 272 28.37 7.08 13.73
C PHE A 272 27.81 5.80 13.06
N LEU A 273 27.33 5.88 11.81
CA LEU A 273 26.71 4.73 11.13
C LEU A 273 27.71 3.64 10.80
N ASP A 274 28.91 3.98 10.32
CA ASP A 274 29.96 3.02 9.99
C ASP A 274 30.37 2.11 11.18
N PRO A 275 30.73 2.66 12.36
CA PRO A 275 31.06 1.84 13.51
C PRO A 275 29.83 1.09 14.06
N LEU A 276 28.62 1.68 13.98
CA LEU A 276 27.40 1.00 14.43
C LEU A 276 27.08 -0.24 13.58
N ILE A 277 27.10 -0.11 12.26
CA ILE A 277 26.90 -1.22 11.31
C ILE A 277 27.99 -2.27 11.50
N SER A 278 29.22 -1.83 11.76
CA SER A 278 30.35 -2.71 12.03
C SER A 278 30.19 -3.52 13.31
N ALA A 279 29.63 -2.91 14.36
CA ALA A 279 29.40 -3.50 15.67
C ALA A 279 28.12 -4.33 15.77
N THR A 280 27.26 -4.36 14.74
CA THR A 280 26.08 -5.23 14.74
C THR A 280 26.50 -6.70 14.62
N ASP A 281 26.32 -7.45 15.70
CA ASP A 281 26.78 -8.84 15.83
C ASP A 281 26.05 -9.80 14.88
N HIS A 282 24.75 -9.60 14.71
CA HIS A 282 23.89 -10.47 13.92
C HIS A 282 22.78 -9.67 13.24
N TRP A 283 22.63 -9.91 11.94
CA TRP A 283 21.59 -9.34 11.10
C TRP A 283 20.50 -10.38 10.81
N THR A 284 19.27 -10.04 11.16
CA THR A 284 18.08 -10.73 10.71
C THR A 284 17.56 -10.09 9.44
N LEU A 285 17.33 -10.89 8.41
CA LEU A 285 16.70 -10.49 7.16
C LEU A 285 15.25 -11.02 7.14
N TYR A 286 14.29 -10.13 6.99
CA TYR A 286 12.88 -10.48 6.94
C TYR A 286 12.22 -9.89 5.67
N PRO A 287 11.78 -10.74 4.72
CA PRO A 287 11.06 -10.25 3.55
C PRO A 287 9.73 -9.63 3.94
N VAL A 288 9.45 -8.46 3.40
CA VAL A 288 8.18 -7.78 3.66
C VAL A 288 7.17 -8.23 2.63
N TYR A 289 6.03 -8.71 3.14
CA TYR A 289 4.87 -9.01 2.33
C TYR A 289 3.74 -8.06 2.74
N GLN A 290 2.78 -7.87 1.85
CA GLN A 290 1.51 -7.19 2.13
C GLN A 290 0.35 -7.96 1.52
N LEU A 291 -0.88 -7.58 1.87
CA LEU A 291 -2.08 -8.07 1.19
C LEU A 291 -2.53 -7.03 0.16
N ALA A 292 -3.10 -7.48 -0.96
CA ALA A 292 -3.83 -6.58 -1.85
C ALA A 292 -4.88 -5.80 -1.02
N PRO A 293 -5.05 -4.49 -1.24
CA PRO A 293 -5.91 -3.68 -0.38
C PRO A 293 -7.37 -4.08 -0.54
N ARG A 294 -8.19 -3.61 0.39
CA ARG A 294 -9.64 -3.66 0.28
C ARG A 294 -10.27 -5.06 0.11
N GLY A 295 -9.58 -6.13 0.55
CA GLY A 295 -10.15 -7.49 0.51
C GLY A 295 -11.25 -7.76 1.54
N ASN A 296 -11.80 -8.96 1.52
CA ASN A 296 -12.84 -9.36 2.46
C ASN A 296 -12.24 -9.66 3.85
N TRP A 297 -12.91 -9.24 4.92
CA TRP A 297 -12.45 -9.44 6.30
C TRP A 297 -13.32 -10.40 7.11
N CYS A 298 -14.49 -10.79 6.60
CA CYS A 298 -15.39 -11.65 7.35
C CYS A 298 -16.19 -12.61 6.48
N SER A 299 -16.58 -13.73 7.06
CA SER A 299 -17.63 -14.61 6.55
C SER A 299 -18.84 -14.53 7.49
N ARG A 300 -19.57 -15.63 7.70
CA ARG A 300 -20.82 -15.62 8.49
C ARG A 300 -20.56 -15.52 10.00
N ARG A 301 -19.53 -16.22 10.47
CA ARG A 301 -19.15 -16.35 11.89
C ARG A 301 -17.66 -16.15 12.11
N THR A 302 -16.93 -15.76 11.07
CA THR A 302 -15.48 -15.57 11.14
C THR A 302 -15.12 -14.14 10.76
N VAL A 303 -14.21 -13.53 11.50
CA VAL A 303 -13.63 -12.21 11.20
C VAL A 303 -12.11 -12.25 11.30
N LEU A 304 -11.44 -11.57 10.39
CA LEU A 304 -9.98 -11.39 10.36
C LEU A 304 -9.61 -10.07 11.05
N LEU A 305 -8.55 -10.07 11.85
CA LEU A 305 -8.02 -8.88 12.52
C LEU A 305 -6.49 -8.80 12.38
N GLY A 306 -5.94 -7.59 12.48
CA GLY A 306 -4.52 -7.33 12.30
C GLY A 306 -4.01 -7.75 10.91
N ASP A 307 -2.77 -8.23 10.87
CA ASP A 307 -2.10 -8.63 9.62
C ASP A 307 -2.84 -9.72 8.83
N ALA A 308 -3.71 -10.52 9.45
CA ALA A 308 -4.54 -11.48 8.74
C ALA A 308 -5.53 -10.79 7.78
N ALA A 309 -6.03 -9.61 8.16
CA ALA A 309 -7.00 -8.82 7.40
C ALA A 309 -6.35 -7.80 6.47
N HIS A 310 -5.30 -7.12 6.95
CA HIS A 310 -4.79 -5.90 6.34
C HIS A 310 -3.29 -5.68 6.50
N ALA A 311 -2.49 -6.76 6.49
CA ALA A 311 -1.05 -6.59 6.47
C ALA A 311 -0.60 -5.67 5.33
N MET A 312 0.26 -4.73 5.68
CA MET A 312 0.78 -3.67 4.83
C MET A 312 2.26 -3.46 5.12
N SER A 313 2.95 -2.76 4.23
CA SER A 313 4.36 -2.45 4.42
C SER A 313 4.61 -1.72 5.75
N PRO A 314 5.79 -1.91 6.39
CA PRO A 314 6.08 -1.34 7.71
C PRO A 314 5.86 0.16 7.77
N GLN A 315 5.24 0.62 8.85
CA GLN A 315 5.09 2.03 9.16
C GLN A 315 5.03 2.26 10.67
N GLY A 316 5.17 3.51 11.10
CA GLY A 316 5.33 3.85 12.52
C GLY A 316 4.22 3.35 13.44
N GLU A 317 3.00 3.15 12.90
CA GLU A 317 1.78 2.82 13.64
C GLU A 317 1.35 1.34 13.51
N SER A 318 2.11 0.47 12.84
CA SER A 318 1.66 -0.90 12.50
C SER A 318 1.16 -1.73 13.70
N THR A 319 1.78 -1.57 14.88
CA THR A 319 1.34 -2.28 16.10
C THR A 319 0.05 -1.68 16.68
N ALA A 320 -0.15 -0.37 16.57
CA ALA A 320 -1.36 0.29 17.04
C ALA A 320 -2.60 -0.24 16.30
N TYR A 321 -2.49 -0.51 14.99
CA TYR A 321 -3.63 -1.01 14.23
C TYR A 321 -4.16 -2.35 14.75
N ALA A 322 -3.29 -3.30 15.06
CA ALA A 322 -3.70 -4.59 15.63
C ALA A 322 -4.35 -4.47 17.01
N LEU A 323 -3.88 -3.53 17.85
CA LEU A 323 -4.44 -3.28 19.18
C LEU A 323 -5.80 -2.58 19.08
N GLU A 324 -5.92 -1.60 18.19
CA GLU A 324 -7.17 -0.89 17.94
C GLU A 324 -8.23 -1.81 17.37
N ASP A 325 -7.88 -2.71 16.44
CA ASP A 325 -8.80 -3.73 15.91
C ASP A 325 -9.44 -4.55 17.02
N ALA A 326 -8.61 -5.08 17.93
CA ALA A 326 -9.07 -5.88 19.06
C ALA A 326 -10.08 -5.11 19.95
N ILE A 327 -9.76 -3.87 20.29
CA ILE A 327 -10.61 -3.02 21.14
C ILE A 327 -11.90 -2.66 20.39
N LEU A 328 -11.79 -2.16 19.15
CA LEU A 328 -12.93 -1.71 18.36
C LEU A 328 -13.89 -2.88 18.09
N PHE A 329 -13.37 -4.04 17.71
CA PHE A 329 -14.19 -5.22 17.47
C PHE A 329 -14.96 -5.65 18.73
N ALA A 330 -14.27 -5.76 19.87
CA ALA A 330 -14.92 -6.13 21.13
C ALA A 330 -16.00 -5.11 21.55
N ARG A 331 -15.75 -3.81 21.35
CA ARG A 331 -16.71 -2.75 21.67
C ARG A 331 -17.91 -2.76 20.73
N VAL A 332 -17.71 -3.01 19.44
CA VAL A 332 -18.80 -3.14 18.46
C VAL A 332 -19.64 -4.38 18.78
N LEU A 333 -19.00 -5.52 19.05
CA LEU A 333 -19.69 -6.75 19.44
C LEU A 333 -20.53 -6.56 20.71
N GLU A 334 -20.00 -5.89 21.73
CA GLU A 334 -20.75 -5.56 22.94
C GLU A 334 -21.94 -4.63 22.65
N SER A 335 -21.72 -3.55 21.89
CA SER A 335 -22.77 -2.57 21.58
C SER A 335 -23.93 -3.14 20.76
N ARG A 336 -23.75 -4.34 20.21
CA ARG A 336 -24.67 -5.05 19.33
C ARG A 336 -24.85 -6.50 19.78
N SER A 337 -24.87 -6.74 21.08
CA SER A 337 -25.00 -8.07 21.68
C SER A 337 -26.23 -8.85 21.21
N ASP A 338 -27.31 -8.13 20.88
CA ASP A 338 -28.59 -8.71 20.43
C ASP A 338 -28.70 -8.82 18.90
N SER A 339 -27.71 -8.34 18.15
CA SER A 339 -27.67 -8.39 16.69
C SER A 339 -27.06 -9.69 16.18
N ALA A 340 -27.41 -10.07 14.95
CA ALA A 340 -26.69 -11.11 14.23
C ALA A 340 -25.24 -10.69 13.95
N LEU A 341 -24.32 -11.67 13.88
CA LEU A 341 -22.89 -11.42 13.66
C LEU A 341 -22.60 -10.69 12.34
N ASP A 342 -23.45 -10.86 11.32
CA ASP A 342 -23.29 -10.14 10.05
C ASP A 342 -23.38 -8.61 10.24
N GLU A 343 -24.28 -8.14 11.09
CA GLU A 343 -24.48 -6.74 11.42
C GLU A 343 -23.34 -6.21 12.30
N VAL A 344 -22.84 -7.03 13.23
CA VAL A 344 -21.63 -6.74 14.01
C VAL A 344 -20.44 -6.54 13.07
N PHE A 345 -20.23 -7.45 12.12
CA PHE A 345 -19.11 -7.38 11.18
C PHE A 345 -19.22 -6.20 10.21
N ARG A 346 -20.42 -5.89 9.71
CA ARG A 346 -20.64 -4.67 8.91
C ARG A 346 -20.31 -3.41 9.71
N SER A 347 -20.72 -3.35 10.98
CA SER A 347 -20.48 -2.19 11.84
C SER A 347 -19.00 -2.02 12.21
N TYR A 348 -18.30 -3.13 12.45
CA TYR A 348 -16.86 -3.11 12.66
C TYR A 348 -16.14 -2.58 11.41
N GLN A 349 -16.50 -3.09 10.23
CA GLN A 349 -15.93 -2.61 8.97
C GLN A 349 -16.23 -1.13 8.73
N SER A 350 -17.45 -0.66 8.98
CA SER A 350 -17.80 0.76 8.73
C SER A 350 -17.00 1.74 9.58
N VAL A 351 -16.59 1.37 10.79
CA VAL A 351 -15.78 2.25 11.65
C VAL A 351 -14.27 2.09 11.43
N ARG A 352 -13.84 0.95 10.87
CA ARG A 352 -12.41 0.61 10.79
C ARG A 352 -11.80 0.75 9.40
N ARG A 353 -12.56 0.41 8.37
CA ARG A 353 -12.04 0.18 7.01
C ARG A 353 -11.31 1.40 6.44
N ALA A 354 -11.92 2.58 6.50
CA ALA A 354 -11.32 3.80 5.95
C ALA A 354 -9.96 4.16 6.57
N ASN A 355 -9.78 3.92 7.88
CA ASN A 355 -8.51 4.18 8.56
C ASN A 355 -7.40 3.22 8.10
N ILE A 356 -7.75 1.95 7.91
CA ILE A 356 -6.81 0.93 7.44
C ILE A 356 -6.47 1.13 5.96
N ASP A 357 -7.45 1.47 5.12
CA ASP A 357 -7.20 1.72 3.70
C ASP A 357 -6.31 2.95 3.51
N ARG A 358 -6.54 4.03 4.26
CA ARG A 358 -5.64 5.20 4.28
C ARG A 358 -4.23 4.83 4.75
N ALA A 359 -4.12 4.05 5.82
CA ALA A 359 -2.83 3.58 6.32
C ALA A 359 -2.09 2.72 5.29
N TYR A 360 -2.80 1.89 4.55
CA TYR A 360 -2.25 1.09 3.47
C TYR A 360 -1.72 1.97 2.32
N ASP A 361 -2.49 2.98 1.92
CA ASP A 361 -2.11 3.91 0.86
C ASP A 361 -0.90 4.76 1.28
N GLU A 362 -0.88 5.26 2.53
CA GLU A 362 0.26 6.00 3.11
C GLU A 362 1.53 5.13 3.17
N ALA A 363 1.42 3.86 3.58
CA ALA A 363 2.53 2.92 3.59
C ALA A 363 3.10 2.73 2.18
N ASN A 364 2.26 2.42 1.20
CA ASN A 364 2.71 2.18 -0.17
C ASN A 364 3.29 3.44 -0.82
N PHE A 365 2.73 4.62 -0.56
CA PHE A 365 3.29 5.88 -1.03
C PHE A 365 4.71 6.09 -0.46
N GLY A 366 4.86 5.93 0.86
CA GLY A 366 6.16 6.07 1.53
C GLY A 366 7.24 5.17 0.90
N TRP A 367 6.91 3.91 0.61
CA TRP A 367 7.86 2.97 0.02
C TRP A 367 8.03 3.11 -1.48
N GLY A 368 6.99 3.49 -2.23
CA GLY A 368 7.09 3.74 -3.67
C GLY A 368 8.11 4.83 -4.01
N THR A 369 8.28 5.82 -3.13
CA THR A 369 9.32 6.86 -3.28
C THR A 369 10.76 6.34 -3.09
N GLN A 370 10.97 5.17 -2.49
CA GLN A 370 12.31 4.56 -2.39
C GLN A 370 12.71 3.79 -3.66
N SER A 371 11.74 3.43 -4.51
CA SER A 371 11.99 2.92 -5.87
C SER A 371 12.18 4.04 -6.90
N ASP A 372 12.15 5.30 -6.45
CA ASP A 372 12.46 6.45 -7.27
C ASP A 372 13.98 6.50 -7.50
N CYS A 373 14.40 6.34 -8.75
CA CYS A 373 15.79 6.42 -9.16
C CYS A 373 16.36 7.84 -9.07
N GLY A 374 15.57 8.86 -8.73
CA GLY A 374 15.93 10.26 -8.73
C GLY A 374 15.83 10.87 -10.13
N GLY A 375 15.24 12.07 -10.21
CA GLY A 375 15.31 12.91 -11.40
C GLY A 375 16.36 14.02 -11.30
N GLY A 376 16.84 14.36 -10.10
CA GLY A 376 17.67 15.55 -9.96
C GLY A 376 16.90 16.80 -10.41
N ILE A 377 17.57 17.95 -10.41
CA ILE A 377 16.86 19.24 -10.49
C ILE A 377 16.30 19.57 -11.89
N ASN A 378 16.76 18.87 -12.94
CA ASN A 378 16.45 19.18 -14.34
C ASN A 378 15.88 18.00 -15.15
N TRP A 379 15.63 16.84 -14.55
CA TRP A 379 15.02 15.70 -15.27
C TRP A 379 13.51 15.86 -15.36
N THR A 380 13.00 15.60 -16.55
CA THR A 380 11.59 15.67 -16.88
C THR A 380 11.02 14.30 -17.28
N GLY A 381 11.83 13.24 -17.23
CA GLY A 381 11.42 11.86 -17.52
C GLY A 381 10.90 11.12 -16.29
N GLY A 382 10.51 9.86 -16.48
CA GLY A 382 10.09 9.00 -15.38
C GLY A 382 11.21 8.83 -14.34
N THR A 383 10.88 8.99 -13.08
CA THR A 383 11.82 8.79 -11.97
C THR A 383 11.78 7.36 -11.44
N THR A 384 10.73 6.60 -11.76
CA THR A 384 10.64 5.15 -11.53
C THR A 384 11.02 4.38 -12.80
N CYS A 385 11.92 3.40 -12.69
CA CYS A 385 12.41 2.67 -13.87
C CYS A 385 11.40 1.60 -14.27
N THR A 386 10.72 1.83 -15.39
CA THR A 386 9.79 0.86 -15.99
C THR A 386 10.55 -0.15 -16.84
N SER A 387 9.86 -1.20 -17.33
CA SER A 387 10.47 -2.22 -18.18
C SER A 387 11.22 -1.59 -19.38
N GLY A 388 12.50 -1.92 -19.56
CA GLY A 388 13.39 -1.33 -20.57
C GLY A 388 14.23 -0.13 -20.09
N TRP A 389 14.01 0.34 -18.87
CA TRP A 389 14.77 1.40 -18.22
C TRP A 389 15.57 0.84 -17.05
N THR A 390 16.79 1.31 -16.87
CA THR A 390 17.70 0.91 -15.79
C THR A 390 18.04 2.12 -14.95
N CYS A 391 18.08 1.94 -13.63
CA CYS A 391 18.51 2.99 -12.73
C CYS A 391 20.03 3.16 -12.84
N VAL A 392 20.49 4.25 -13.43
CA VAL A 392 21.91 4.53 -13.66
C VAL A 392 22.37 5.61 -12.68
N GLU A 393 23.31 5.24 -11.82
CA GLU A 393 24.02 6.18 -10.95
C GLU A 393 24.83 7.15 -11.80
N GLN A 394 24.54 8.45 -11.67
CA GLN A 394 25.22 9.52 -12.37
C GLN A 394 26.38 10.07 -11.52
N ASN A 395 26.21 10.08 -10.19
CA ASN A 395 27.24 10.38 -9.20
C ASN A 395 26.79 9.87 -7.81
N PRO A 396 27.62 9.98 -6.75
CA PRO A 396 27.29 9.45 -5.41
C PRO A 396 26.01 10.00 -4.76
N TYR A 397 25.45 11.07 -5.32
CA TYR A 397 24.27 11.78 -4.81
C TYR A 397 23.15 11.85 -5.84
N TYR A 398 23.26 11.22 -7.00
CA TYR A 398 22.30 11.34 -8.09
C TYR A 398 22.26 10.07 -8.94
N SER A 399 21.08 9.49 -9.08
CA SER A 399 20.79 8.41 -10.03
C SER A 399 19.67 8.87 -10.97
N GLN A 400 19.49 8.18 -12.10
CA GLN A 400 18.49 8.51 -13.11
C GLN A 400 18.06 7.26 -13.88
N CYS A 401 16.76 7.11 -14.13
CA CYS A 401 16.28 6.08 -15.03
C CYS A 401 16.69 6.40 -16.47
N LEU A 402 17.56 5.58 -17.03
CA LEU A 402 17.95 5.67 -18.43
C LEU A 402 17.45 4.43 -19.17
N GLN A 403 16.89 4.64 -20.35
CA GLN A 403 16.58 3.54 -21.25
C GLN A 403 17.90 2.85 -21.60
N ALA A 404 17.93 1.52 -21.56
CA ALA A 404 19.14 0.79 -21.93
C ALA A 404 19.51 1.17 -23.37
N SER A 405 20.52 2.02 -23.54
CA SER A 405 21.05 2.32 -24.86
C SER A 405 21.63 1.03 -25.42
N ASN A 406 21.33 0.74 -26.69
CA ASN A 406 22.08 -0.22 -27.50
C ASN A 406 23.56 0.18 -27.48
N THR A 407 24.29 -0.28 -26.47
CA THR A 407 25.70 0.01 -26.28
C THR A 407 26.44 -1.24 -26.73
N PRO A 408 27.15 -1.23 -27.87
CA PRO A 408 28.01 -2.36 -28.24
C PRO A 408 29.10 -2.52 -27.17
N PRO A 409 29.65 -3.72 -26.97
CA PRO A 409 30.73 -3.93 -26.01
C PRO A 409 31.95 -3.05 -26.36
N PRO A 410 32.77 -2.66 -25.38
CA PRO A 410 33.82 -1.66 -25.57
C PRO A 410 34.85 -2.18 -26.59
N SER A 411 35.05 -1.41 -27.67
CA SER A 411 36.10 -1.64 -28.65
C SER A 411 37.44 -1.08 -28.17
N SER A 412 38.50 -1.82 -28.49
CA SER A 412 39.91 -1.60 -28.15
C SER A 412 40.45 -0.20 -28.52
N PRO A 413 41.55 0.28 -27.87
CA PRO A 413 42.01 1.67 -28.01
C PRO A 413 42.61 1.98 -29.40
N PRO A 414 42.63 3.28 -29.81
CA PRO A 414 42.77 3.67 -31.21
C PRO A 414 44.22 3.81 -31.67
N VAL A 415 44.45 3.52 -32.96
CA VAL A 415 45.67 3.87 -33.71
C VAL A 415 45.52 5.26 -34.32
N VAL A 416 46.65 5.99 -34.36
CA VAL A 416 46.78 7.44 -34.54
C VAL A 416 47.11 7.87 -35.99
N GLU A 417 46.50 8.99 -36.41
CA GLU A 417 46.90 10.03 -37.41
C GLU A 417 46.66 9.83 -38.94
N PRO A 418 46.64 10.91 -39.79
CA PRO A 418 46.48 12.37 -39.55
C PRO A 418 45.58 13.18 -40.57
N VAL A 419 44.93 14.27 -40.07
CA VAL A 419 44.84 15.69 -40.55
C VAL A 419 44.38 15.98 -42.03
N SER A 420 43.33 16.77 -42.36
CA SER A 420 43.19 18.27 -42.35
C SER A 420 41.99 18.76 -43.26
N PRO A 421 41.64 20.08 -43.45
CA PRO A 421 40.54 20.81 -42.78
C PRO A 421 39.58 21.62 -43.73
N SER A 422 38.80 22.56 -43.14
CA SER A 422 38.00 23.69 -43.72
C SER A 422 36.47 23.43 -43.83
N SER A 423 35.52 24.36 -43.60
CA SER A 423 35.50 25.81 -43.30
C SER A 423 34.07 26.21 -42.88
N SER A 424 33.91 27.18 -41.97
CA SER A 424 32.68 27.95 -41.73
C SER A 424 32.57 29.12 -42.75
N PRO A 425 31.43 29.86 -42.91
CA PRO A 425 30.96 30.81 -41.88
C PRO A 425 29.44 31.10 -41.77
N SER A 426 29.11 31.64 -40.60
CA SER A 426 28.03 32.51 -40.12
C SER A 426 26.91 33.05 -41.04
N SER A 427 25.69 33.13 -40.49
CA SER A 427 24.90 34.37 -40.39
C SER A 427 23.83 34.32 -39.28
N THR A 428 23.59 35.47 -38.65
CA THR A 428 22.52 35.83 -37.70
C THR A 428 22.10 37.28 -38.07
N PRO A 429 21.11 37.95 -37.46
CA PRO A 429 19.84 37.55 -36.85
C PRO A 429 18.64 38.36 -37.44
N THR A 430 17.40 37.95 -37.16
CA THR A 430 16.28 38.92 -37.12
C THR A 430 15.19 38.50 -36.13
N SER A 431 14.98 39.37 -35.16
CA SER A 431 13.89 39.41 -34.20
C SER A 431 12.61 39.95 -34.84
N VAL A 432 11.47 39.28 -34.66
CA VAL A 432 10.14 39.92 -34.69
C VAL A 432 9.30 39.36 -33.54
N SER A 433 8.69 40.27 -32.81
CA SER A 433 7.93 40.12 -31.59
C SER A 433 6.42 39.89 -31.81
N ASN A 434 5.85 39.05 -30.95
CA ASN A 434 4.48 39.02 -30.39
C ASN A 434 3.29 38.55 -31.26
N PRO A 435 2.18 38.04 -30.66
CA PRO A 435 1.87 37.92 -29.22
C PRO A 435 1.48 36.50 -28.74
N ALA A 436 1.58 36.31 -27.44
CA ALA A 436 0.94 35.22 -26.72
C ALA A 436 -0.60 35.37 -26.79
N THR A 437 -1.26 34.38 -27.39
CA THR A 437 -2.67 34.08 -27.12
C THR A 437 -2.73 32.85 -26.22
N SER A 438 -2.94 33.10 -24.93
CA SER A 438 -3.41 32.09 -23.98
C SER A 438 -4.84 31.70 -24.35
N THR A 439 -5.00 30.64 -25.13
CA THR A 439 -6.27 29.92 -25.22
C THR A 439 -6.21 28.74 -24.26
N SER A 440 -6.83 28.89 -23.09
CA SER A 440 -7.23 27.75 -22.27
C SER A 440 -8.08 26.80 -23.13
N PRO A 441 -7.93 25.46 -23.02
CA PRO A 441 -8.86 24.55 -23.65
C PRO A 441 -10.25 24.81 -23.05
N ALA A 442 -11.21 25.19 -23.90
CA ALA A 442 -12.59 25.37 -23.47
C ALA A 442 -13.12 24.02 -22.96
N SER A 443 -13.59 23.98 -21.71
CA SER A 443 -14.35 22.83 -21.21
C SER A 443 -15.59 22.63 -22.08
N PRO A 444 -16.01 21.38 -22.36
CA PRO A 444 -17.23 21.13 -23.12
C PRO A 444 -18.42 21.80 -22.41
N GLY A 445 -19.24 22.52 -23.19
CA GLY A 445 -20.45 23.17 -22.68
C GLY A 445 -21.56 22.14 -22.51
N SER A 446 -22.27 22.19 -21.37
CA SER A 446 -23.45 21.36 -21.13
C SER A 446 -24.46 21.50 -22.28
N GLY A 447 -24.92 20.39 -22.87
CA GLY A 447 -25.91 20.38 -23.94
C GLY A 447 -25.38 20.46 -25.38
N LEU A 448 -24.06 20.53 -25.58
CA LEU A 448 -23.46 20.39 -26.92
C LEU A 448 -23.33 18.91 -27.31
N THR A 449 -23.73 18.58 -28.54
CA THR A 449 -23.61 17.24 -29.12
C THR A 449 -22.40 17.17 -30.04
N TYR A 450 -21.55 16.17 -29.81
CA TYR A 450 -20.33 15.92 -30.58
C TYR A 450 -20.47 14.62 -31.38
N LYS A 451 -19.78 14.55 -32.53
CA LYS A 451 -19.59 13.27 -33.19
C LYS A 451 -18.60 12.44 -32.38
N ALA A 452 -18.97 11.21 -32.06
CA ALA A 452 -18.22 10.37 -31.13
C ALA A 452 -17.93 8.99 -31.71
N SER A 453 -16.83 8.39 -31.29
CA SER A 453 -16.54 6.98 -31.47
C SER A 453 -16.58 6.25 -30.13
N PHE A 454 -16.94 4.98 -30.19
CA PHE A 454 -17.12 4.12 -29.03
C PHE A 454 -16.41 2.82 -29.26
N THR A 455 -15.69 2.35 -28.27
CA THR A 455 -14.92 1.11 -28.31
C THR A 455 -15.43 0.18 -27.22
N HIS A 456 -15.60 -1.09 -27.57
CA HIS A 456 -15.91 -2.14 -26.62
C HIS A 456 -14.61 -2.58 -25.92
N TYR A 457 -14.45 -2.28 -24.63
CA TYR A 457 -13.27 -2.72 -23.90
C TYR A 457 -13.50 -3.99 -23.08
N GLY A 458 -12.80 -5.07 -23.39
CA GLY A 458 -12.67 -6.31 -22.61
C GLY A 458 -11.26 -6.90 -22.73
N ALA A 459 -10.89 -7.86 -21.87
CA ALA A 459 -9.55 -8.45 -21.81
C ALA A 459 -9.07 -8.99 -23.18
N GLY A 460 -8.27 -8.21 -23.92
CA GLY A 460 -7.71 -8.65 -25.21
C GLY A 460 -7.36 -7.57 -26.26
N ASP A 461 -7.71 -6.29 -26.07
CA ASP A 461 -7.31 -5.22 -27.01
C ASP A 461 -6.06 -4.46 -26.52
N THR A 462 -5.21 -4.07 -27.46
CA THR A 462 -3.87 -3.47 -27.25
C THR A 462 -3.91 -1.94 -27.20
N PHE A 463 -5.03 -1.31 -27.55
CA PHE A 463 -5.12 0.15 -27.72
C PHE A 463 -6.06 0.87 -26.73
N GLY A 464 -6.93 0.16 -25.98
CA GLY A 464 -7.89 0.77 -25.05
C GLY A 464 -7.32 1.10 -23.65
N SER A 465 -8.10 1.83 -22.84
CA SER A 465 -7.73 2.17 -21.46
C SER A 465 -7.69 0.91 -20.56
N PRO A 466 -6.52 0.50 -20.02
CA PRO A 466 -6.37 -0.70 -19.18
C PRO A 466 -7.17 -0.65 -17.87
N ASN A 467 -7.72 0.53 -17.56
CA ASN A 467 -8.45 0.85 -16.36
C ASN A 467 -9.98 0.59 -16.48
N CYS A 468 -10.51 0.26 -17.67
CA CYS A 468 -11.90 -0.21 -17.82
C CYS A 468 -12.08 -1.72 -17.51
N ASN A 469 -11.02 -2.38 -17.01
CA ASN A 469 -11.00 -3.80 -16.65
C ASN A 469 -10.23 -4.05 -15.33
N THR A 470 -10.01 -3.01 -14.52
CA THR A 470 -9.25 -3.10 -13.25
C THR A 470 -9.86 -2.19 -12.19
N ASN A 471 -9.72 -2.56 -10.90
CA ASN A 471 -10.18 -1.76 -9.75
C ASN A 471 -9.37 -0.45 -9.53
N THR A 472 -8.78 0.10 -10.59
CA THR A 472 -7.96 1.30 -10.62
C THR A 472 -8.55 2.27 -11.64
N ALA A 473 -9.26 3.28 -11.14
CA ALA A 473 -9.89 4.32 -11.95
C ALA A 473 -9.08 5.62 -11.81
N ALA A 474 -8.81 6.34 -12.91
CA ALA A 474 -8.09 7.61 -12.85
C ALA A 474 -8.83 8.68 -12.00
N CYS A 475 -10.13 8.51 -11.78
CA CYS A 475 -10.96 9.42 -11.02
C CYS A 475 -11.14 9.05 -9.53
N PHE A 476 -10.44 8.03 -9.02
CA PHE A 476 -10.50 7.61 -7.60
C PHE A 476 -11.89 7.14 -7.11
N PHE A 477 -12.77 6.72 -8.02
CA PHE A 477 -14.04 6.07 -7.70
C PHE A 477 -14.46 5.15 -8.85
N TYR A 478 -15.31 4.18 -8.56
CA TYR A 478 -15.98 3.38 -9.59
C TYR A 478 -17.50 3.54 -9.45
N THR A 479 -18.26 2.96 -10.37
CA THR A 479 -19.71 3.08 -10.34
C THR A 479 -20.36 1.71 -10.32
N PHE A 480 -21.19 1.44 -9.31
CA PHE A 480 -21.93 0.19 -9.21
C PHE A 480 -23.16 0.34 -8.31
N PRO A 481 -24.39 0.01 -8.79
CA PRO A 481 -24.73 -0.23 -10.20
C PRO A 481 -24.55 1.06 -11.03
N GLY A 482 -24.58 0.96 -12.36
CA GLY A 482 -24.55 2.10 -13.29
C GLY A 482 -23.39 2.05 -14.28
N PHE A 483 -23.58 2.64 -15.46
CA PHE A 483 -22.61 2.58 -16.55
C PHE A 483 -21.48 3.61 -16.41
N SER A 484 -20.24 3.18 -16.66
CA SER A 484 -19.07 4.05 -16.70
C SER A 484 -18.27 3.91 -18.01
N ALA A 485 -17.47 4.92 -18.30
CA ALA A 485 -16.58 4.95 -19.45
C ALA A 485 -15.30 5.76 -19.18
N ALA A 486 -14.26 5.48 -19.97
CA ALA A 486 -13.09 6.34 -20.09
C ALA A 486 -13.23 7.27 -21.30
N VAL A 487 -12.92 8.56 -21.15
CA VAL A 487 -13.03 9.54 -22.25
C VAL A 487 -11.66 10.06 -22.69
N SER A 488 -11.49 10.40 -23.98
CA SER A 488 -10.24 10.96 -24.53
C SER A 488 -9.62 12.04 -23.63
N GLN A 489 -8.42 11.80 -23.10
CA GLN A 489 -7.78 12.70 -22.12
C GLN A 489 -7.43 14.10 -22.68
N ASN A 490 -7.07 14.18 -23.96
CA ASN A 490 -6.62 15.42 -24.62
C ASN A 490 -7.75 16.46 -24.75
N LEU A 491 -9.00 16.02 -24.62
CA LEU A 491 -10.17 16.90 -24.51
C LEU A 491 -10.08 17.87 -23.33
N TYR A 492 -9.34 17.47 -22.30
CA TYR A 492 -9.34 18.10 -20.99
C TYR A 492 -7.95 18.58 -20.55
N GLY A 493 -6.96 18.49 -21.44
CA GLY A 493 -5.58 18.90 -21.17
C GLY A 493 -4.85 18.04 -20.13
N ALA A 494 -5.40 16.88 -19.75
CA ALA A 494 -4.78 15.94 -18.82
C ALA A 494 -3.88 14.96 -19.58
N GLY A 495 -2.60 14.88 -19.18
CA GLY A 495 -1.64 13.91 -19.73
C GLY A 495 -1.67 12.57 -18.98
N PRO A 496 -1.05 11.50 -19.54
CA PRO A 496 -0.90 10.23 -18.84
C PRO A 496 -0.17 10.44 -17.49
N GLY A 497 -0.70 9.89 -16.41
CA GLY A 497 -0.10 9.98 -15.06
C GLY A 497 -0.43 11.25 -14.27
N GLN A 498 -1.26 12.16 -14.78
CA GLN A 498 -1.62 13.41 -14.07
C GLN A 498 -2.73 13.27 -12.99
N GLY A 499 -3.18 12.04 -12.70
CA GLY A 499 -4.24 11.80 -11.73
C GLY A 499 -5.63 12.16 -12.25
N GLN A 500 -6.52 12.62 -11.35
CA GLN A 500 -7.91 12.96 -11.68
C GLN A 500 -7.96 14.07 -12.74
N GLY A 501 -8.54 13.77 -13.91
CA GLY A 501 -8.81 14.77 -14.95
C GLY A 501 -10.11 15.53 -14.70
N PRO A 502 -10.31 16.70 -15.31
CA PRO A 502 -11.54 17.49 -15.13
C PRO A 502 -12.77 16.87 -15.79
N ALA A 503 -12.60 15.78 -16.54
CA ALA A 503 -13.71 14.94 -17.02
C ALA A 503 -14.34 14.10 -15.91
N CYS A 504 -13.61 13.85 -14.82
CA CYS A 504 -14.02 12.95 -13.76
C CYS A 504 -15.32 13.41 -13.10
N GLY A 505 -16.29 12.51 -13.02
CA GLY A 505 -17.61 12.77 -12.43
C GLY A 505 -18.58 13.47 -13.37
N THR A 506 -18.21 13.69 -14.64
CA THR A 506 -19.15 14.18 -15.66
C THR A 506 -19.99 13.04 -16.24
N CYS A 507 -21.21 13.35 -16.69
CA CYS A 507 -22.11 12.37 -17.28
C CYS A 507 -22.38 12.68 -18.76
N TRP A 508 -22.46 11.62 -19.55
CA TRP A 508 -22.59 11.72 -21.01
C TRP A 508 -23.65 10.76 -21.52
N LYS A 509 -24.55 11.28 -22.36
CA LYS A 509 -25.51 10.49 -23.12
C LYS A 509 -24.88 10.10 -24.45
N LEU A 510 -24.80 8.79 -24.71
CA LEU A 510 -24.14 8.21 -25.88
C LEU A 510 -25.17 7.56 -26.80
N VAL A 511 -25.04 7.76 -28.11
CA VAL A 511 -25.91 7.17 -29.13
C VAL A 511 -25.06 6.57 -30.24
N GLY A 512 -25.18 5.26 -30.46
CA GLY A 512 -24.52 4.56 -31.57
C GLY A 512 -25.37 4.54 -32.83
N GLU A 513 -24.73 4.69 -34.01
CA GLU A 513 -25.41 4.68 -35.31
C GLU A 513 -24.87 3.59 -36.23
N THR A 514 -23.55 3.58 -36.48
CA THR A 514 -22.88 2.63 -37.38
C THR A 514 -21.67 1.98 -36.72
N ASP A 515 -21.27 0.82 -37.23
CA ASP A 515 -19.96 0.23 -36.93
C ASP A 515 -18.82 0.99 -37.64
N SER A 516 -17.57 0.56 -37.39
CA SER A 516 -16.37 1.12 -38.03
C SER A 516 -16.33 1.00 -39.56
N SER A 517 -17.17 0.14 -40.15
CA SER A 517 -17.29 -0.11 -41.59
C SER A 517 -18.47 0.62 -42.23
N GLY A 518 -19.27 1.36 -41.44
CA GLY A 518 -20.43 2.12 -41.90
C GLY A 518 -21.74 1.31 -41.95
N ASN A 519 -21.76 0.07 -41.44
CA ASN A 519 -23.01 -0.69 -41.33
C ASN A 519 -23.81 -0.21 -40.13
N ARG A 520 -25.14 -0.16 -40.27
CA ARG A 520 -26.04 0.27 -39.18
C ARG A 520 -26.02 -0.73 -38.02
N LEU A 521 -25.87 -0.25 -36.79
CA LEU A 521 -25.93 -1.11 -35.60
C LEU A 521 -27.34 -1.69 -35.40
N SER A 522 -27.43 -2.89 -34.84
CA SER A 522 -28.70 -3.57 -34.54
C SER A 522 -29.58 -2.79 -33.56
N ASN A 523 -28.96 -2.00 -32.69
CA ASN A 523 -29.59 -1.13 -31.69
C ASN A 523 -29.42 0.36 -32.00
N ALA A 524 -29.10 0.72 -33.25
CA ALA A 524 -28.85 2.10 -33.66
C ALA A 524 -29.99 3.05 -33.25
N GLY A 525 -29.62 4.15 -32.59
CA GLY A 525 -30.55 5.13 -32.02
C GLY A 525 -30.94 4.90 -30.55
N THR A 526 -30.54 3.78 -29.95
CA THR A 526 -30.66 3.56 -28.50
C THR A 526 -29.57 4.35 -27.78
N SER A 527 -29.92 4.97 -26.65
CA SER A 527 -28.98 5.75 -25.85
C SER A 527 -28.72 5.13 -24.49
N ILE A 528 -27.48 5.24 -24.01
CA ILE A 528 -27.14 5.04 -22.59
C ILE A 528 -26.57 6.33 -22.00
N VAL A 529 -26.63 6.47 -20.68
CA VAL A 529 -25.92 7.53 -19.95
C VAL A 529 -24.78 6.88 -19.17
N VAL A 530 -23.57 7.39 -19.34
CA VAL A 530 -22.37 6.93 -18.62
C VAL A 530 -21.82 8.03 -17.72
N MET A 531 -21.23 7.64 -16.60
CA MET A 531 -20.40 8.53 -15.78
C MET A 531 -18.91 8.30 -16.10
N ILE A 532 -18.16 9.38 -16.24
CA ILE A 532 -16.72 9.31 -16.48
C ILE A 532 -15.99 9.09 -15.17
N ASN A 533 -15.43 7.90 -15.02
CA ASN A 533 -14.57 7.52 -13.89
C ASN A 533 -13.11 7.30 -14.32
N ASN A 534 -12.79 7.50 -15.60
CA ASN A 534 -11.46 7.24 -16.11
C ASN A 534 -11.14 8.08 -17.37
N LEU A 535 -9.87 8.10 -17.77
CA LEU A 535 -9.41 8.78 -18.97
C LEU A 535 -8.82 7.77 -19.97
N CYS A 536 -9.12 7.97 -21.24
CA CYS A 536 -8.53 7.23 -22.32
C CYS A 536 -7.21 7.89 -22.73
N PRO A 537 -6.06 7.18 -22.64
CA PRO A 537 -4.75 7.76 -22.92
C PRO A 537 -4.62 8.13 -24.39
N ALA A 538 -3.92 9.21 -24.70
CA ALA A 538 -3.62 9.63 -26.08
C ALA A 538 -2.30 9.04 -26.58
N ASP A 539 -1.34 8.77 -25.68
CA ASP A 539 -0.06 8.19 -26.05
C ASP A 539 -0.25 6.75 -26.54
N GLY A 540 0.24 6.46 -27.74
CA GLY A 540 0.05 5.16 -28.40
C GLY A 540 -1.39 4.80 -28.82
N ASN A 541 -2.39 5.66 -28.57
CA ASN A 541 -3.79 5.39 -28.89
C ASN A 541 -4.38 6.46 -29.85
N PRO A 542 -4.44 6.18 -31.17
CA PRO A 542 -4.92 7.12 -32.17
C PRO A 542 -6.42 7.41 -32.08
N LEU A 543 -7.20 6.55 -31.40
CA LEU A 543 -8.63 6.78 -31.19
C LEU A 543 -8.90 7.84 -30.13
N CYS A 544 -7.98 8.04 -29.18
CA CYS A 544 -8.11 8.99 -28.08
C CYS A 544 -7.17 10.21 -28.18
N ALA A 545 -6.35 10.27 -29.23
CA ALA A 545 -5.36 11.32 -29.48
C ALA A 545 -5.91 12.56 -30.21
N GLN A 546 -7.21 12.86 -30.14
CA GLN A 546 -7.75 14.09 -30.75
C GLN A 546 -7.14 15.34 -30.10
N ASN A 547 -6.83 16.36 -30.91
CA ASN A 547 -6.31 17.64 -30.43
C ASN A 547 -7.46 18.57 -30.01
N GLY A 548 -8.04 18.29 -28.84
CA GLY A 548 -9.24 18.97 -28.32
C GLY A 548 -10.52 18.70 -29.13
N LEU A 549 -11.58 19.45 -28.86
CA LEU A 549 -12.92 19.27 -29.48
C LEU A 549 -12.99 19.60 -30.97
N SER A 550 -12.02 20.37 -31.49
CA SER A 550 -11.94 20.73 -32.91
C SER A 550 -11.20 19.68 -33.76
N GLY A 551 -10.41 18.82 -33.13
CA GLY A 551 -9.73 17.71 -33.80
C GLY A 551 -10.66 16.51 -33.97
N THR A 552 -10.35 15.65 -34.95
CA THR A 552 -11.07 14.38 -35.14
C THR A 552 -10.10 13.21 -35.28
N ASN A 553 -10.54 12.01 -34.87
CA ASN A 553 -9.82 10.78 -35.17
C ASN A 553 -10.11 10.28 -36.59
N GLN A 554 -9.56 9.12 -36.96
CA GLN A 554 -9.72 8.49 -38.28
C GLN A 554 -11.18 8.20 -38.70
N TYR A 555 -12.14 8.22 -37.77
CA TYR A 555 -13.57 8.05 -38.06
C TYR A 555 -14.33 9.39 -38.13
N GLY A 556 -13.61 10.51 -38.05
CA GLY A 556 -14.16 11.84 -38.00
C GLY A 556 -14.86 12.16 -36.68
N ALA A 557 -14.57 11.44 -35.60
CA ALA A 557 -15.13 11.67 -34.27
C ALA A 557 -14.28 12.65 -33.46
N ASN A 558 -14.94 13.62 -32.82
CA ASN A 558 -14.34 14.64 -31.97
C ASN A 558 -13.90 14.11 -30.60
N VAL A 559 -14.52 13.01 -30.15
CA VAL A 559 -14.28 12.41 -28.84
C VAL A 559 -14.43 10.89 -28.94
N ASN A 560 -13.63 10.16 -28.17
CA ASN A 560 -13.76 8.71 -28.02
C ASN A 560 -14.12 8.35 -26.58
N PHE A 561 -14.97 7.33 -26.45
CA PHE A 561 -15.31 6.69 -25.18
C PHE A 561 -14.95 5.21 -25.24
N ASP A 562 -14.09 4.77 -24.32
CA ASP A 562 -13.92 3.35 -24.03
C ASP A 562 -15.01 2.95 -23.03
N LEU A 563 -15.96 2.12 -23.48
CA LEU A 563 -17.03 1.64 -22.61
C LEU A 563 -16.49 0.53 -21.72
N CYS A 564 -16.74 0.64 -20.41
CA CYS A 564 -16.21 -0.33 -19.46
C CYS A 564 -17.15 -1.54 -19.34
N SER A 565 -16.60 -2.74 -19.52
CA SER A 565 -17.37 -3.99 -19.50
C SER A 565 -17.83 -4.39 -18.10
N ASP A 566 -17.03 -4.07 -17.08
CA ASP A 566 -17.28 -4.35 -15.67
C ASP A 566 -18.54 -3.63 -15.13
N SER A 567 -18.80 -2.42 -15.62
CA SER A 567 -20.02 -1.66 -15.29
C SER A 567 -21.23 -2.09 -16.14
N GLY A 568 -21.06 -3.05 -17.07
CA GLY A 568 -22.07 -3.46 -18.04
C GLY A 568 -22.34 -2.43 -19.16
N ALA A 569 -21.52 -1.37 -19.29
CA ALA A 569 -21.76 -0.31 -20.28
C ALA A 569 -21.60 -0.82 -21.70
N SER A 570 -20.57 -1.64 -21.94
CA SER A 570 -20.29 -2.21 -23.26
C SER A 570 -21.41 -3.15 -23.71
N GLU A 571 -21.90 -4.01 -22.82
CA GLU A 571 -23.03 -4.90 -23.13
C GLU A 571 -24.31 -4.10 -23.42
N ALA A 572 -24.61 -3.09 -22.61
CA ALA A 572 -25.78 -2.23 -22.83
C ALA A 572 -25.70 -1.43 -24.14
N PHE A 573 -24.49 -1.02 -24.56
CA PHE A 573 -24.29 -0.21 -25.76
C PHE A 573 -24.13 -1.01 -27.05
N PHE A 574 -23.43 -2.13 -27.03
CA PHE A 574 -23.17 -2.93 -28.23
C PHE A 574 -24.12 -4.13 -28.37
N GLY A 575 -24.74 -4.58 -27.27
CA GLY A 575 -25.57 -5.77 -27.23
C GLY A 575 -24.83 -7.02 -27.76
N ASN A 576 -25.56 -7.91 -28.42
CA ASN A 576 -25.00 -9.12 -29.05
C ASN A 576 -24.55 -8.89 -30.50
N SER A 577 -24.23 -7.64 -30.89
CA SER A 577 -23.92 -7.29 -32.29
C SER A 577 -22.58 -7.86 -32.79
N GLY A 578 -21.68 -8.25 -31.89
CA GLY A 578 -20.31 -8.66 -32.23
C GLY A 578 -19.43 -7.51 -32.73
N VAL A 579 -19.89 -6.26 -32.60
CA VAL A 579 -19.19 -5.05 -33.03
C VAL A 579 -18.29 -4.55 -31.91
N GLY A 580 -17.01 -4.36 -32.20
CA GLY A 580 -16.03 -3.83 -31.23
C GLY A 580 -15.80 -2.31 -31.30
N LEU A 581 -16.27 -1.65 -32.36
CA LEU A 581 -16.12 -0.21 -32.56
C LEU A 581 -17.34 0.37 -33.29
N ALA A 582 -17.90 1.44 -32.74
CA ALA A 582 -19.03 2.17 -33.28
C ALA A 582 -18.75 3.67 -33.43
N VAL A 583 -19.57 4.31 -34.27
CA VAL A 583 -19.59 5.76 -34.49
C VAL A 583 -21.02 6.26 -34.29
N GLY A 584 -21.15 7.46 -33.72
CA GLY A 584 -22.43 8.11 -33.50
C GLY A 584 -22.26 9.47 -32.83
N SER A 585 -23.03 9.74 -31.77
CA SER A 585 -23.02 11.03 -31.09
C SER A 585 -22.94 10.93 -29.57
N ALA A 586 -22.33 11.92 -28.95
CA ALA A 586 -22.23 12.05 -27.50
C ALA A 586 -22.60 13.47 -27.05
N THR A 587 -23.43 13.58 -26.02
CA THR A 587 -23.88 14.85 -25.45
C THR A 587 -23.59 14.84 -23.95
N GLN A 588 -22.92 15.87 -23.44
CA GLN A 588 -22.73 16.02 -22.01
C GLN A 588 -24.06 16.43 -21.37
N VAL A 589 -24.49 15.67 -20.36
CA VAL A 589 -25.78 15.82 -19.67
C VAL A 589 -25.57 16.07 -18.18
N ASP A 590 -26.64 16.48 -17.49
CA ASP A 590 -26.63 16.56 -16.04
C ASP A 590 -26.56 15.14 -15.44
N CYS A 591 -25.79 14.95 -14.37
CA CYS A 591 -25.63 13.63 -13.76
C CYS A 591 -26.88 13.09 -13.07
N SER A 592 -27.94 13.88 -12.91
CA SER A 592 -29.26 13.36 -12.52
C SER A 592 -29.91 12.45 -13.57
N GLU A 593 -29.46 12.49 -14.82
CA GLU A 593 -29.90 11.55 -15.87
C GLU A 593 -29.21 10.18 -15.78
N TRP A 594 -28.15 10.07 -14.98
CA TRP A 594 -27.41 8.83 -14.77
C TRP A 594 -28.01 8.03 -13.61
N SER A 595 -28.32 6.77 -13.84
CA SER A 595 -29.07 5.91 -12.90
C SER A 595 -28.20 5.11 -11.92
N GLY A 596 -26.91 5.43 -11.83
CA GLY A 596 -25.93 4.67 -11.04
C GLY A 596 -25.62 5.23 -9.66
N THR A 597 -24.68 4.58 -8.97
CA THR A 597 -24.14 5.04 -7.68
C THR A 597 -22.61 5.06 -7.73
N ILE A 598 -22.01 6.13 -7.21
CA ILE A 598 -20.55 6.23 -7.04
C ILE A 598 -20.16 5.40 -5.82
N VAL A 599 -19.15 4.55 -6.00
CA VAL A 599 -18.53 3.76 -4.95
C VAL A 599 -17.11 4.29 -4.76
N HIS A 600 -16.87 4.85 -3.58
CA HIS A 600 -15.59 5.47 -3.18
C HIS A 600 -14.62 4.45 -2.59
#